data_AF-A0A4Q6A6T9-F1
#
_entry.id   AF-A0A4Q6A6T9-F1
#
_cell.length_a   1.000
_cell.length_b   1.000
_cell.length_c   1.000
_cell.angle_alpha   90.00
_cell.angle_beta   90.00
_cell.angle_gamma   90.00
#
_symmetry.space_group_name_H-M   'P 1'
#
loop_
_entity.id
_entity.type
_entity.pdbx_description
1 polymer ?
#
loop_
_entity_poly.entity_id
_entity_poly.type
_entity_poly.pdbx_seq_one_letter_code
_entity_poly.pdbx_strand_id
1 'polypeptide(L)'
;MPYTIVWGGRLISQADMIQFELISIATLLLMLFVVLVHAGLVKIRLQTLFFKIAFWVMAGLFLLNTIGNMESLNETERLIFTPVTFLLFLFSLRLVFSAPTKR
;
A
#
# COMPACT_ATOMS: atom_id res chain seq x y z
N MET A 1 -6.82 18.25 3.82
CA MET A 1 -6.38 18.91 2.56
C MET A 1 -7.63 19.26 1.74
N PRO A 2 -7.56 20.09 0.68
CA PRO A 2 -8.69 20.26 -0.24
C PRO A 2 -9.03 18.91 -0.87
N TYR A 3 -10.29 18.47 -0.84
CA TYR A 3 -10.69 17.18 -1.43
C TYR A 3 -10.49 17.14 -2.96
N THR A 4 -10.42 18.30 -3.60
CA THR A 4 -10.23 18.49 -5.04
C THR A 4 -8.84 18.10 -5.54
N ILE A 5 -7.88 17.82 -4.66
CA ILE A 5 -6.50 17.46 -5.04
C ILE A 5 -6.11 16.03 -4.64
N VAL A 6 -6.93 15.35 -3.85
CA VAL A 6 -6.66 13.98 -3.36
C VAL A 6 -7.38 12.99 -4.28
N TRP A 7 -6.80 11.81 -4.52
CA TRP A 7 -7.35 10.77 -5.39
C TRP A 7 -7.52 11.23 -6.84
N GLY A 8 -6.49 11.87 -7.39
CA GLY A 8 -6.52 12.39 -8.75
C GLY A 8 -7.52 13.53 -8.96
N GLY A 9 -7.99 14.17 -7.88
CA GLY A 9 -8.95 15.25 -7.91
C GLY A 9 -10.37 14.84 -8.32
N ARG A 10 -10.71 13.56 -8.15
CA ARG A 10 -12.01 12.98 -8.58
C ARG A 10 -13.07 12.96 -7.47
N LEU A 11 -12.74 13.43 -6.26
CA LEU A 11 -13.67 13.46 -5.14
C LEU A 11 -14.68 14.60 -5.29
N ILE A 12 -15.94 14.29 -5.01
CA ILE A 12 -17.07 15.21 -5.19
C ILE A 12 -17.37 15.95 -3.87
N SER A 13 -17.07 15.34 -2.72
CA SER A 13 -17.33 15.92 -1.40
C SER A 13 -16.19 15.71 -0.40
N GLN A 14 -16.18 16.54 0.65
CA GLN A 14 -15.27 16.40 1.79
C GLN A 14 -15.56 15.14 2.62
N ALA A 15 -16.81 14.68 2.67
CA ALA A 15 -17.18 13.45 3.36
C ALA A 15 -16.56 12.23 2.68
N ASP A 16 -16.57 12.18 1.35
CA ASP A 16 -15.93 11.11 0.57
C ASP A 16 -14.43 11.09 0.84
N MET A 17 -13.76 12.25 0.84
CA MET A 17 -12.34 12.37 1.14
C MET A 17 -11.97 11.71 2.47
N ILE A 18 -12.74 12.00 3.54
CA ILE A 18 -12.48 11.44 4.87
C ILE A 18 -12.64 9.92 4.87
N GLN A 19 -13.68 9.39 4.21
CA GLN A 19 -13.88 7.94 4.10
C GLN A 19 -12.71 7.26 3.38
N PHE A 20 -12.30 7.82 2.24
CA PHE A 20 -11.17 7.27 1.49
C PHE A 20 -9.85 7.39 2.25
N GLU A 21 -9.60 8.49 2.96
CA GLU A 21 -8.42 8.64 3.81
C GLU A 21 -8.39 7.58 4.93
N LEU A 22 -9.53 7.32 5.58
CA LEU A 22 -9.63 6.28 6.61
C LEU A 22 -9.35 4.88 6.04
N ILE A 23 -9.87 4.57 4.85
CA ILE A 23 -9.60 3.31 4.15
C ILE A 23 -8.11 3.19 3.80
N SER A 24 -7.48 4.26 3.30
CA SER A 24 -6.05 4.28 3.00
C SER A 24 -5.19 4.04 4.24
N ILE A 25 -5.49 4.72 5.34
CA ILE A 25 -4.75 4.55 6.61
C ILE A 25 -4.93 3.14 7.16
N ALA A 26 -6.17 2.63 7.19
CA ALA A 26 -6.44 1.27 7.67
C ALA A 26 -5.72 0.22 6.83
N THR A 27 -5.71 0.39 5.51
CA THR A 27 -4.99 -0.49 4.58
C THR A 27 -3.49 -0.46 4.84
N LEU A 28 -2.90 0.74 5.00
CA LEU A 28 -1.48 0.89 5.30
C LEU A 28 -1.10 0.23 6.63
N LEU A 29 -1.92 0.41 7.68
CA LEU A 29 -1.70 -0.21 8.99
C LEU A 29 -1.79 -1.74 8.92
N LEU A 30 -2.76 -2.27 8.17
CA LEU A 30 -2.87 -3.71 7.95
C LEU A 30 -1.63 -4.26 7.24
N MET A 31 -1.18 -3.58 6.17
CA MET A 31 0.03 -3.95 5.43
C MET A 31 1.28 -3.91 6.31
N LEU A 32 1.44 -2.84 7.10
CA LEU A 32 2.53 -2.70 8.05
C LEU A 32 2.52 -3.84 9.07
N PHE A 33 1.34 -4.17 9.61
CA PHE A 33 1.18 -5.28 10.55
C PHE A 33 1.62 -6.61 9.95
N VAL A 34 1.21 -6.93 8.71
CA VAL A 34 1.64 -8.15 8.01
C VAL A 34 3.16 -8.22 7.89
N VAL A 35 3.80 -7.11 7.51
CA VAL A 35 5.27 -7.02 7.41
C VAL A 35 5.95 -7.20 8.77
N LEU A 36 5.42 -6.59 9.84
CA LEU A 36 5.97 -6.72 11.20
C LEU A 36 5.88 -8.16 11.73
N VAL A 37 4.77 -8.85 11.47
CA VAL A 37 4.62 -10.26 11.84
C VAL A 37 5.59 -11.13 11.03
N HIS A 38 5.70 -10.89 9.72
CA HIS A 38 6.64 -11.62 8.86
C HIS A 38 8.10 -11.42 9.28
N ALA A 39 8.47 -10.20 9.67
CA ALA A 39 9.80 -9.85 10.18
C ALA A 39 10.09 -10.42 11.59
N GLY A 40 9.11 -11.06 12.24
CA GLY A 40 9.27 -11.64 13.57
C GLY A 40 9.24 -10.62 14.72
N LEU A 41 8.94 -9.34 14.43
CA LEU A 41 8.82 -8.28 15.44
C LEU A 41 7.56 -8.45 16.29
N VAL A 42 6.54 -9.11 15.75
CA VAL A 42 5.31 -9.48 16.46
C VAL A 42 5.25 -11.01 16.56
N LYS A 43 5.11 -11.54 17.78
CA LYS A 43 5.14 -12.99 18.07
C LYS A 43 3.81 -13.68 17.71
N ILE A 44 3.47 -13.72 16.43
CA ILE A 44 2.35 -14.48 15.89
C ILE A 44 2.89 -15.57 14.96
N ARG A 45 2.24 -16.74 14.93
CA ARG A 45 2.57 -17.83 14.00
C ARG A 45 1.47 -17.91 12.95
N LEU A 46 1.79 -17.54 11.73
CA LEU A 46 0.92 -17.71 10.56
C LEU A 46 1.63 -18.62 9.55
N GLN A 47 0.84 -19.24 8.67
CA GLN A 47 1.36 -20.11 7.63
C GLN A 47 2.13 -19.30 6.58
N THR A 48 3.20 -19.87 6.02
CA THR A 48 3.98 -19.23 4.95
C THR A 48 3.13 -18.86 3.73
N LEU A 49 2.10 -19.66 3.42
CA LEU A 49 1.18 -19.37 2.32
C LEU A 49 0.40 -18.07 2.54
N PHE A 50 0.00 -17.77 3.78
CA PHE A 50 -0.69 -16.53 4.11
C PHE A 50 0.16 -15.30 3.76
N PHE A 51 1.44 -15.29 4.17
CA PHE A 51 2.34 -14.18 3.85
C PHE A 51 2.58 -14.04 2.36
N LYS A 52 2.76 -15.15 1.63
CA LYS A 52 2.91 -15.10 0.17
C LYS A 52 1.69 -14.47 -0.51
N ILE A 53 0.48 -14.88 -0.13
CA ILE A 53 -0.75 -14.31 -0.68
C ILE A 53 -0.85 -12.82 -0.30
N ALA A 54 -0.61 -12.48 0.96
CA ALA A 54 -0.69 -11.11 1.44
C ALA A 54 0.30 -10.19 0.70
N PHE A 55 1.56 -10.60 0.51
CA PHE A 55 2.55 -9.81 -0.22
C PHE A 55 2.25 -9.69 -1.72
N TRP A 56 1.64 -10.71 -2.34
CA TRP A 56 1.14 -10.59 -3.72
C TRP A 56 0.01 -9.58 -3.83
N VAL A 57 -0.95 -9.62 -2.91
CA VAL A 57 -2.04 -8.64 -2.84
C VAL A 57 -1.48 -7.23 -2.66
N MET A 58 -0.52 -7.05 -1.74
CA MET A 58 0.16 -5.78 -1.52
C MET A 58 0.87 -5.27 -2.78
N ALA A 59 1.62 -6.15 -3.47
CA ALA A 59 2.29 -5.80 -4.72
C ALA A 59 1.27 -5.33 -5.78
N GLY A 60 0.19 -6.09 -5.99
CA GLY A 60 -0.86 -5.70 -6.93
C GLY A 60 -1.51 -4.35 -6.59
N LEU A 61 -1.77 -4.11 -5.30
CA LEU A 61 -2.36 -2.86 -4.83
C LEU A 61 -1.42 -1.66 -5.05
N PHE A 62 -0.13 -1.81 -4.74
CA PHE A 62 0.86 -0.74 -4.97
C PHE A 62 1.16 -0.51 -6.46
N LEU A 63 1.08 -1.53 -7.30
CA LEU A 63 1.16 -1.38 -8.75
C LEU A 63 -0.03 -0.56 -9.26
N LEU A 64 -1.25 -0.89 -8.84
CA LEU A 64 -2.44 -0.13 -9.20
C LEU A 64 -2.37 1.32 -8.71
N ASN A 65 -1.89 1.54 -7.48
CA ASN A 65 -1.65 2.90 -6.96
C ASN A 65 -0.61 3.65 -7.79
N THR A 66 0.44 2.99 -8.26
CA THR A 66 1.47 3.61 -9.12
C THR A 66 0.86 4.07 -10.43
N ILE A 67 0.05 3.22 -11.08
CA ILE A 67 -0.68 3.59 -12.30
C ILE A 67 -1.65 4.74 -12.03
N GLY A 68 -2.42 4.69 -10.93
CA GLY A 68 -3.35 5.75 -10.54
C GLY A 68 -2.66 7.09 -10.28
N ASN A 69 -1.50 7.08 -9.62
CA ASN A 69 -0.70 8.27 -9.34
C ASN A 69 -0.07 8.85 -10.61
N MET A 70 0.33 8.00 -11.57
CA MET A 70 0.82 8.45 -12.88
C MET A 70 -0.25 9.19 -13.67
N GLU A 71 -1.49 8.70 -13.61
CA GLU A 71 -2.66 9.28 -14.28
C GLU A 71 -3.32 10.41 -13.47
N SER A 72 -2.73 10.81 -12.33
CA SER A 72 -3.26 11.89 -11.51
C SER A 72 -3.06 13.26 -12.16
N LEU A 73 -4.09 14.10 -12.04
CA LEU A 73 -4.03 15.52 -12.40
C LEU A 73 -3.24 16.35 -11.38
N ASN A 74 -2.95 15.80 -10.20
CA ASN A 74 -2.17 16.46 -9.15
C ASN A 74 -0.68 16.15 -9.31
N GLU A 75 0.14 17.19 -9.48
CA GLU A 75 1.60 17.06 -9.60
C GLU A 75 2.25 16.41 -8.38
N THR A 76 1.70 16.62 -7.18
CA THR A 76 2.22 16.03 -5.95
C THR A 76 2.07 14.51 -5.95
N GLU A 77 0.89 14.01 -6.35
CA GLU A 77 0.64 12.57 -6.45
C GLU A 77 1.54 11.95 -7.52
N ARG A 78 1.67 12.62 -8.67
CA ARG A 78 2.50 12.14 -9.78
C ARG A 78 3.99 12.13 -9.45
N LEU A 79 4.54 13.17 -8.82
CA LEU A 79 5.98 13.31 -8.58
C LEU A 79 6.47 12.63 -7.30
N ILE A 80 5.64 12.59 -6.25
CA ILE A 80 6.03 12.04 -4.94
C ILE A 80 5.42 10.67 -4.74
N PHE A 81 4.10 10.51 -4.96
CA PHE A 81 3.45 9.23 -4.65
C PHE A 81 3.75 8.14 -5.68
N THR A 82 3.90 8.46 -6.96
CA THR A 82 4.35 7.48 -7.97
C THR A 82 5.65 6.76 -7.59
N PRO A 83 6.79 7.45 -7.32
CA PRO A 83 8.02 6.75 -6.96
C PRO A 83 7.89 6.02 -5.62
N VAL A 84 7.14 6.57 -4.66
CA VAL A 84 6.90 5.90 -3.37
C VAL A 84 6.13 4.59 -3.55
N THR A 85 5.01 4.60 -4.28
CA THR A 85 4.20 3.39 -4.49
C THR A 85 4.92 2.39 -5.39
N PHE A 86 5.74 2.86 -6.33
CA PHE A 86 6.58 1.98 -7.14
C PHE A 86 7.65 1.26 -6.30
N LEU A 87 8.32 1.97 -5.38
CA LEU A 87 9.25 1.34 -4.45
C LEU A 87 8.55 0.32 -3.54
N LEU A 88 7.35 0.65 -3.02
CA LEU A 88 6.56 -0.27 -2.21
C LEU A 88 6.11 -1.52 -2.97
N PHE A 89 5.80 -1.37 -4.26
CA PHE A 89 5.55 -2.49 -5.16
C PHE A 89 6.77 -3.40 -5.25
N LEU A 90 7.96 -2.84 -5.53
CA LEU A 90 9.20 -3.62 -5.62
C LEU A 90 9.56 -4.30 -4.30
N PHE A 91 9.38 -3.63 -3.17
CA PHE A 91 9.62 -4.21 -1.85
C PHE A 91 8.63 -5.34 -1.54
N SER A 92 7.37 -5.17 -1.90
CA SER A 92 6.35 -6.22 -1.74
C SER A 92 6.68 -7.45 -2.59
N LEU A 93 7.10 -7.25 -3.85
CA LEU A 93 7.60 -8.34 -4.70
C LEU A 93 8.83 -9.02 -4.12
N ARG A 94 9.81 -8.26 -3.62
CA ARG A 94 10.99 -8.82 -2.96
C ARG A 94 10.57 -9.72 -1.78
N LEU A 95 9.59 -9.29 -0.98
CA LEU A 95 9.11 -10.05 0.16
C LEU A 95 8.43 -11.37 -0.25
N VAL A 96 7.71 -11.41 -1.37
CA VAL A 96 7.14 -12.66 -1.93
C VAL A 96 8.23 -13.73 -2.15
N PHE A 97 9.38 -13.32 -2.69
CA PHE A 97 10.49 -14.21 -3.02
C PHE A 97 11.49 -14.40 -1.87
N SER A 98 11.38 -13.60 -0.82
CA SER A 98 12.19 -13.80 0.38
C SER A 98 11.79 -15.10 1.07
N ALA A 99 12.78 -15.94 1.42
CA ALA A 99 12.51 -17.08 2.27
C ALA A 99 11.98 -16.57 3.61
N PRO A 100 10.94 -17.18 4.20
CA PRO A 100 10.50 -16.82 5.53
C PRO A 100 11.71 -16.89 6.45
N THR A 101 11.99 -15.81 7.19
CA THR A 101 13.14 -15.73 8.09
C THR A 101 13.13 -16.97 8.98
N LYS A 102 14.12 -17.85 8.80
CA LYS A 102 14.24 -19.08 9.58
C LYS A 102 14.29 -18.69 11.05
N ARG A 103 13.33 -19.20 11.84
CA ARG A 103 13.39 -19.23 13.29
C ARG A 103 14.39 -20.27 13.75
#